data_AF-A0A540W8U5-F1
#
_entry.id   AF-A0A540W8U5-F1
#
_cell.length_a   1.000
_cell.length_b   1.000
_cell.length_c   1.000
_cell.angle_alpha   90.00
_cell.angle_beta   90.00
_cell.angle_gamma   90.00
#
_symmetry.space_group_name_H-M   'P 1'
#
loop_
_entity.id
_entity.type
_entity.pdbx_description
1 polymer ?
#
loop_
_entity_poly.entity_id
_entity_poly.type
_entity_poly.pdbx_seq_one_letter_code
_entity_poly.pdbx_strand_id
1 'polypeptide(L)'
;MRTTISAHALTTMLDHTEPHVHGRPELAAIRLEALGSHLYAVAVDECTMAVDRADSVNEGRWHAHLSHADIPLVRTWLGRVDSQADVRLGAAPSGAGTSITLRCGHAMLRVVNSIPEQGIPAWHELAAGPLAEVDAAPVLLFRPV
;
A
#
# COMPACT_ATOMS: atom_id res chain seq x y z
N MET A 1 -12.24 -2.60 9.64
CA MET A 1 -10.83 -2.30 9.97
C MET A 1 -10.44 -1.03 9.25
N ARG A 2 -9.66 -0.15 9.88
CA ARG A 2 -9.35 1.20 9.37
C ARG A 2 -7.88 1.54 9.56
N THR A 3 -7.29 2.22 8.58
CA THR A 3 -5.94 2.79 8.61
C THR A 3 -5.99 4.24 8.20
N THR A 4 -5.22 5.12 8.84
CA THR A 4 -5.05 6.51 8.45
C THR A 4 -3.60 6.79 8.09
N ILE A 5 -3.38 7.43 6.94
CA ILE A 5 -2.08 7.81 6.37
C ILE A 5 -2.25 9.12 5.58
N SER A 6 -1.20 9.91 5.40
CA SER A 6 -1.29 11.10 4.53
C SER A 6 -1.44 10.73 3.04
N ALA A 7 -2.14 11.57 2.27
CA ALA A 7 -2.28 11.37 0.83
C ALA A 7 -0.92 11.35 0.10
N HIS A 8 0.03 12.18 0.55
CA HIS A 8 1.39 12.20 0.04
C HIS A 8 2.09 10.87 0.27
N ALA A 9 2.10 10.34 1.51
CA ALA A 9 2.77 9.08 1.80
C ALA A 9 2.15 7.91 1.00
N LEU A 10 0.82 7.86 0.89
CA LEU A 10 0.18 6.84 0.05
C LEU A 10 0.56 6.98 -1.44
N THR A 11 0.68 8.21 -1.95
CA THR A 11 1.11 8.45 -3.34
C THR A 11 2.54 7.94 -3.56
N THR A 12 3.46 8.30 -2.68
CA THR A 12 4.87 7.87 -2.71
C THR A 12 4.99 6.35 -2.65
N MET A 13 4.23 5.70 -1.76
CA MET A 13 4.20 4.23 -1.68
C MET A 13 3.77 3.57 -2.99
N LEU A 14 2.76 4.12 -3.66
CA LEU A 14 2.32 3.62 -4.96
C LEU A 14 3.37 3.89 -6.05
N ASP A 15 4.05 5.05 -6.03
CA ASP A 15 5.14 5.37 -6.96
C ASP A 15 6.32 4.40 -6.86
N HIS A 16 6.69 4.00 -5.64
CA HIS A 16 7.80 3.07 -5.44
C HIS A 16 7.45 1.62 -5.79
N THR A 17 6.19 1.22 -5.62
CA THR A 17 5.78 -0.19 -5.77
C THR A 17 5.18 -0.53 -7.12
N GLU A 18 4.48 0.41 -7.77
CA GLU A 18 3.84 0.18 -9.08
C GLU A 18 4.80 -0.33 -10.18
N PRO A 19 6.05 0.15 -10.31
CA PRO A 19 6.97 -0.34 -11.34
C PRO A 19 7.28 -1.85 -11.25
N HIS A 20 7.01 -2.47 -10.11
CA HIS A 20 7.26 -3.89 -9.82
C HIS A 20 6.00 -4.75 -9.92
N VAL A 21 4.88 -4.20 -10.41
CA VAL A 21 3.65 -4.95 -10.65
C VAL A 21 3.75 -5.65 -12.01
N HIS A 22 3.64 -6.98 -12.01
CA HIS A 22 3.76 -7.77 -13.23
C HIS A 22 2.42 -7.92 -13.96
N GLY A 23 2.45 -8.17 -15.27
CA GLY A 23 1.24 -8.34 -16.09
C GLY A 23 0.49 -9.67 -15.90
N ARG A 24 1.03 -10.61 -15.10
CA ARG A 24 0.36 -11.88 -14.82
C ARG A 24 -0.77 -11.68 -13.81
N PRO A 25 -1.98 -12.26 -14.02
CA PRO A 25 -3.14 -12.00 -13.16
C PRO A 25 -2.90 -12.21 -11.65
N GLU A 26 -2.07 -13.19 -11.30
CA GLU A 26 -1.71 -13.52 -9.92
C GLU A 26 -0.71 -12.55 -9.27
N LEU A 27 0.05 -11.78 -10.07
CA LEU A 27 1.05 -10.80 -9.63
C LEU A 27 0.68 -9.35 -10.02
N ALA A 28 -0.47 -9.15 -10.67
CA ALA A 28 -0.95 -7.87 -11.18
C ALA A 28 -1.58 -6.98 -10.11
N ALA A 29 -1.01 -6.96 -8.90
CA ALA A 29 -1.51 -6.15 -7.80
C ALA A 29 -0.41 -5.66 -6.86
N ILE A 30 -0.70 -4.53 -6.20
CA ILE A 30 -0.02 -4.10 -4.99
C ILE A 30 -0.80 -4.63 -3.81
N ARG A 31 -0.16 -5.38 -2.90
CA ARG A 31 -0.72 -5.70 -1.59
C ARG A 31 -0.50 -4.55 -0.65
N LEU A 32 -1.59 -4.02 -0.13
CA LEU A 32 -1.60 -3.12 1.01
C LEU A 32 -1.80 -3.95 2.27
N GLU A 33 -0.92 -3.82 3.25
CA GLU A 33 -1.04 -4.51 4.54
C GLU A 33 -0.79 -3.54 5.69
N ALA A 34 -1.77 -3.40 6.58
CA ALA A 34 -1.61 -2.65 7.81
C ALA A 34 -1.12 -3.59 8.92
N LEU A 35 0.02 -3.26 9.53
CA LEU A 35 0.61 -4.05 10.60
C LEU A 35 1.33 -3.12 11.59
N GLY A 36 0.92 -3.18 12.87
CA GLY A 36 1.47 -2.30 13.90
C GLY A 36 1.15 -0.83 13.62
N SER A 37 2.17 0.03 13.64
CA SER A 37 2.09 1.46 13.31
C SER A 37 2.36 1.77 11.83
N HIS A 38 2.41 0.76 10.96
CA HIS A 38 2.81 0.95 9.57
C HIS A 38 1.78 0.40 8.60
N LEU A 39 1.70 1.07 7.44
CA LEU A 39 1.09 0.54 6.24
C LEU A 39 2.23 0.12 5.32
N TYR A 40 2.13 -1.09 4.77
CA TYR A 40 3.07 -1.63 3.80
C TYR A 40 2.39 -1.69 2.43
N ALA A 41 3.11 -1.31 1.39
CA ALA A 41 2.77 -1.60 0.00
C ALA A 41 3.80 -2.59 -0.53
N VAL A 42 3.32 -3.69 -1.11
CA VAL A 42 4.17 -4.78 -1.61
C VAL A 42 3.77 -5.12 -3.03
N ALA A 43 4.73 -5.11 -3.94
CA ALA A 43 4.59 -5.58 -5.31
C ALA A 43 5.68 -6.62 -5.60
N VAL A 44 5.33 -7.64 -6.37
CA VAL A 44 6.23 -8.74 -6.71
C VAL A 44 6.11 -9.00 -8.21
N ASP A 45 7.24 -9.12 -8.89
CA ASP A 45 7.32 -9.63 -10.26
C ASP A 45 8.10 -10.96 -10.31
N GLU A 46 8.46 -11.42 -11.51
CA GLU A 46 9.18 -12.69 -11.70
C GLU A 46 10.60 -12.70 -11.09
N CYS A 47 11.19 -11.53 -10.84
CA CYS A 47 12.61 -11.38 -10.47
C CYS A 47 12.83 -10.46 -9.26
N THR A 48 11.89 -9.60 -8.93
CA THR A 48 12.04 -8.54 -7.93
C THR A 48 10.83 -8.45 -7.03
N MET A 49 11.06 -7.93 -5.83
CA MET A 49 10.04 -7.57 -4.86
C MET A 49 10.32 -6.16 -4.39
N ALA A 50 9.32 -5.29 -4.49
CA ALA A 50 9.35 -3.96 -3.91
C ALA A 50 8.46 -3.93 -2.67
N VAL A 51 9.02 -3.42 -1.58
CA VAL A 51 8.32 -3.15 -0.32
C VAL A 51 8.55 -1.69 0.01
N ASP A 52 7.46 -0.94 0.15
CA ASP A 52 7.51 0.40 0.74
C ASP A 52 6.67 0.46 2.01
N ARG A 53 7.03 1.36 2.92
CA ARG A 53 6.38 1.53 4.22
C ARG A 53 6.11 3.01 4.48
N ALA A 54 5.02 3.27 5.18
CA ALA A 54 4.76 4.56 5.79
C ALA A 54 4.16 4.43 7.18
N ASP A 55 4.43 5.43 8.01
CA ASP A 55 3.78 5.58 9.30
C ASP A 55 2.27 5.76 9.12
N SER A 56 1.51 5.10 9.99
CA SER A 56 0.06 5.09 9.90
C SER A 56 -0.59 4.82 11.26
N VAL A 57 -1.83 5.28 11.40
CA VAL A 57 -2.66 4.95 12.56
C VAL A 57 -3.61 3.82 12.18
N ASN A 58 -3.41 2.65 12.77
CA ASN A 58 -4.13 1.42 12.43
C ASN A 58 -5.07 0.95 13.55
N GLU A 59 -6.27 0.54 13.19
CA GLU A 59 -7.28 -0.05 14.11
C GLU A 59 -7.27 -1.59 14.08
N GLY A 60 -6.16 -2.18 13.64
CA GLY A 60 -5.99 -3.62 13.55
C GLY A 60 -5.26 -4.04 12.28
N ARG A 61 -4.88 -5.31 12.23
CA ARG A 61 -4.25 -5.91 11.06
C ARG A 61 -5.28 -6.13 9.96
N TRP A 62 -4.95 -5.72 8.74
CA TRP A 62 -5.71 -6.07 7.55
C TRP A 62 -4.78 -6.07 6.33
N HIS A 63 -5.19 -6.75 5.28
CA HIS A 63 -4.56 -6.64 3.97
C HIS A 63 -5.61 -6.60 2.87
N ALA A 64 -5.25 -5.99 1.75
CA ALA A 64 -6.05 -5.99 0.53
C ALA A 64 -5.15 -5.86 -0.69
N HIS A 65 -5.64 -6.33 -1.83
CA HIS A 65 -4.96 -6.16 -3.11
C HIS A 65 -5.54 -4.95 -3.83
N LEU A 66 -4.69 -4.10 -4.37
CA LEU A 66 -5.02 -3.06 -5.33
C LEU A 66 -4.55 -3.54 -6.70
N SER A 67 -5.48 -3.82 -7.61
CA SER A 67 -5.15 -4.27 -8.98
C SER A 67 -4.37 -3.19 -9.72
N HIS A 68 -3.44 -3.60 -10.60
CA HIS A 68 -2.73 -2.68 -11.48
C HIS A 68 -3.69 -1.76 -12.26
N ALA A 69 -4.81 -2.31 -12.72
CA ALA A 69 -5.83 -1.56 -13.46
C ALA A 69 -6.51 -0.45 -12.64
N ASP A 70 -6.51 -0.57 -11.30
CA ASP A 70 -7.13 0.40 -10.40
C ASP A 70 -6.15 1.50 -9.94
N ILE A 71 -4.84 1.31 -10.11
CA ILE A 71 -3.81 2.27 -9.68
C ILE A 71 -4.05 3.65 -10.34
N PRO A 72 -4.30 3.78 -11.66
CA PRO A 72 -4.56 5.08 -12.27
C PRO A 72 -5.79 5.79 -11.68
N LEU A 73 -6.83 5.04 -11.30
CA LEU A 73 -8.04 5.58 -10.67
C LEU A 73 -7.73 6.11 -9.27
N VAL A 74 -6.97 5.35 -8.48
CA VAL A 74 -6.51 5.78 -7.14
C VAL A 74 -5.62 7.02 -7.25
N ARG A 75 -4.67 7.06 -8.18
CA ARG A 75 -3.80 8.23 -8.43
C ARG A 75 -4.59 9.47 -8.82
N THR A 76 -5.54 9.31 -9.74
CA THR A 76 -6.42 10.42 -10.16
C THR A 76 -7.23 10.95 -8.98
N TRP A 77 -7.68 10.08 -8.08
CA TRP A 77 -8.38 10.49 -6.87
C TRP A 77 -7.44 11.19 -5.87
N LEU A 78 -6.24 10.66 -5.65
CA LEU A 78 -5.22 11.26 -4.78
C LEU A 78 -4.79 12.64 -5.26
N GLY A 79 -4.68 12.85 -6.58
CA GLY A 79 -4.38 14.15 -7.17
C GLY A 79 -5.47 15.22 -6.99
N ARG A 80 -6.66 14.85 -6.49
CA ARG A 80 -7.77 15.77 -6.20
C ARG A 80 -7.87 16.15 -4.72
N VAL A 81 -7.17 15.45 -3.84
CA VAL A 81 -7.16 15.76 -2.42
C VAL A 81 -5.91 16.55 -2.06
N ASP A 82 -5.94 17.26 -0.92
CA ASP A 82 -4.73 17.90 -0.41
C ASP A 82 -3.69 16.82 -0.07
N SER A 83 -2.46 16.99 -0.56
CA SER A 83 -1.34 16.07 -0.31
C SER A 83 -1.07 15.82 1.18
N GLN A 84 -1.34 16.79 2.05
CA GLN A 84 -1.14 16.67 3.49
C GLN A 84 -2.38 16.15 4.22
N ALA A 85 -3.50 15.92 3.53
CA ALA A 85 -4.71 15.43 4.17
C ALA A 85 -4.61 13.95 4.54
N ASP A 86 -5.26 13.62 5.66
CA ASP A 86 -5.43 12.26 6.14
C ASP A 86 -6.39 11.45 5.25
N VAL A 87 -5.85 10.41 4.63
CA VAL A 87 -6.60 9.40 3.90
C VAL A 87 -6.90 8.23 4.84
N ARG A 88 -8.18 7.96 5.00
CA ARG A 88 -8.69 6.78 5.71
C ARG A 88 -8.88 5.64 4.72
N LEU A 89 -8.13 4.56 4.92
CA LEU A 89 -8.28 3.31 4.19
C LEU A 89 -9.11 2.31 5.01
N GLY A 90 -9.91 1.51 4.32
CA GLY A 90 -10.58 0.35 4.89
C GLY A 90 -10.69 -0.77 3.86
N ALA A 91 -10.45 -2.00 4.31
CA ALA A 91 -10.69 -3.20 3.53
C ALA A 91 -11.94 -3.91 4.06
N ALA A 92 -12.78 -4.40 3.15
CA ALA A 92 -13.96 -5.19 3.48
C ALA A 92 -14.22 -6.26 2.42
N PRO A 93 -14.68 -7.46 2.80
CA PRO A 93 -15.14 -8.45 1.85
C PRO A 93 -16.22 -7.88 0.92
N SER A 94 -16.20 -8.32 -0.33
CA SER A 94 -17.20 -8.03 -1.35
C SER A 94 -17.54 -9.33 -2.07
N GLY A 95 -18.73 -9.46 -2.63
CA GLY A 95 -19.16 -10.70 -3.28
C GLY A 95 -18.22 -11.22 -4.40
N ALA A 96 -17.30 -10.38 -4.89
CA ALA A 96 -16.31 -10.73 -5.91
C ALA A 96 -14.86 -10.86 -5.38
N GLY A 97 -14.59 -10.54 -4.10
CA GLY A 97 -13.23 -10.48 -3.55
C GLY A 97 -13.12 -9.46 -2.41
N THR A 98 -12.09 -8.63 -2.39
CA THR A 98 -11.91 -7.58 -1.36
C THR A 98 -12.13 -6.19 -1.95
N SER A 99 -12.93 -5.37 -1.27
CA SER A 99 -13.08 -3.96 -1.60
C SER A 99 -12.19 -3.08 -0.72
N ILE A 100 -11.49 -2.13 -1.35
CA ILE A 100 -10.70 -1.09 -0.69
C ILE A 100 -11.49 0.21 -0.78
N THR A 101 -11.68 0.86 0.35
CA THR A 101 -12.30 2.19 0.44
C THR A 101 -11.24 3.19 0.87
N LEU A 102 -11.08 4.27 0.11
CA LEU A 102 -10.27 5.43 0.44
C LEU A 102 -11.21 6.61 0.71
N ARG A 103 -10.98 7.34 1.80
CA ARG A 103 -11.78 8.50 2.18
C ARG A 103 -10.93 9.64 2.71
N CYS A 104 -11.16 10.84 2.19
CA CYS A 104 -10.56 12.09 2.65
C CYS A 104 -11.67 13.14 2.76
N GLY A 105 -12.10 13.45 3.98
CA GLY A 105 -13.27 14.32 4.22
C GLY A 105 -14.55 13.79 3.56
N HIS A 106 -15.06 14.54 2.57
CA HIS A 106 -16.23 14.20 1.74
C HIS A 106 -15.87 13.42 0.48
N ALA A 107 -14.61 13.41 0.06
CA ALA A 107 -14.16 12.64 -1.08
C ALA A 107 -14.03 11.16 -0.69
N MET A 108 -14.58 10.27 -1.52
CA MET A 108 -14.54 8.83 -1.30
C MET A 108 -14.30 8.12 -2.63
N LEU A 109 -13.41 7.13 -2.60
CA LEU A 109 -13.20 6.18 -3.69
C LEU A 109 -13.39 4.77 -3.11
N ARG A 110 -14.11 3.93 -3.85
CA ARG A 110 -14.21 2.50 -3.55
C ARG A 110 -13.76 1.72 -4.77
N VAL A 111 -12.78 0.85 -4.56
CA VAL A 111 -12.26 -0.09 -5.54
C VAL A 111 -12.69 -1.49 -5.10
N VAL A 112 -13.18 -2.30 -6.04
CA VAL A 112 -13.58 -3.68 -5.79
C VAL A 112 -12.62 -4.57 -6.55
N ASN A 113 -11.78 -5.31 -5.82
CA ASN A 113 -10.80 -6.18 -6.42
C ASN A 113 -11.31 -7.63 -6.42
N SER A 114 -11.24 -8.27 -7.59
CA SER A 114 -11.57 -9.68 -7.79
C SER A 114 -10.36 -10.60 -7.82
N ILE A 115 -9.15 -10.07 -7.60
CA ILE A 115 -7.92 -10.85 -7.61
C ILE A 115 -7.93 -11.83 -6.43
N PRO A 116 -7.74 -13.15 -6.67
CA PRO A 116 -7.68 -14.14 -5.62
C PRO A 116 -6.54 -13.84 -4.64
N GLU A 117 -6.75 -14.15 -3.37
CA GLU A 117 -5.86 -13.79 -2.26
C GLU A 117 -4.45 -14.44 -2.34
N GLN A 118 -4.23 -15.36 -3.27
CA GLN A 118 -3.10 -16.29 -3.32
C GLN A 118 -1.84 -15.77 -4.05
N GLY A 119 -1.77 -14.49 -4.41
CA GLY A 119 -0.73 -13.97 -5.32
C GLY A 119 0.62 -13.62 -4.70
N ILE A 120 0.65 -13.11 -3.46
CA ILE A 120 1.88 -12.59 -2.86
C ILE A 120 2.34 -13.54 -1.75
N PRO A 121 3.55 -14.15 -1.86
CA PRO A 121 4.08 -15.08 -0.88
C PRO A 121 4.23 -14.43 0.50
N ALA A 122 4.67 -15.19 1.51
CA ALA A 122 4.94 -14.67 2.86
C ALA A 122 6.07 -13.62 2.82
N TRP A 123 5.75 -12.41 2.34
CA TRP A 123 6.70 -11.35 2.02
C TRP A 123 7.46 -10.91 3.26
N HIS A 124 6.87 -11.06 4.45
CA HIS A 124 7.53 -10.87 5.74
C HIS A 124 8.77 -11.74 5.89
N GLU A 125 8.75 -12.99 5.41
CA GLU A 125 9.89 -13.91 5.49
C GLU A 125 10.99 -13.51 4.50
N LEU A 126 10.59 -13.04 3.32
CA LEU A 126 11.51 -12.58 2.27
C LEU A 126 12.12 -11.20 2.58
N ALA A 127 11.38 -10.34 3.28
CA ALA A 127 11.78 -8.97 3.60
C ALA A 127 12.32 -8.80 5.02
N ALA A 128 12.31 -9.85 5.86
CA ALA A 128 12.74 -9.78 7.26
C ALA A 128 14.17 -9.24 7.44
N GLY A 129 15.11 -9.66 6.59
CA GLY A 129 16.49 -9.17 6.62
C GLY A 129 16.57 -7.68 6.27
N PRO A 130 16.14 -7.28 5.05
CA PRO A 130 16.16 -5.87 4.63
C PRO A 130 15.40 -4.91 5.54
N LEU A 131 14.24 -5.31 6.08
CA LEU A 131 13.43 -4.45 6.95
C LEU A 131 14.06 -4.25 8.34
N ALA A 132 14.71 -5.28 8.88
CA ALA A 132 15.44 -5.16 10.14
C ALA A 132 16.63 -4.19 10.03
N GLU A 133 17.27 -4.12 8.86
CA GLU A 133 18.36 -3.18 8.59
C GLU A 133 17.88 -1.74 8.49
N VAL A 134 16.69 -1.51 7.92
CA VAL A 134 16.05 -0.17 7.86
C VAL A 134 15.59 0.31 9.24
N ASP A 135 15.02 -0.56 10.08
CA ASP A 135 14.66 -0.20 11.47
C ASP A 135 15.88 0.04 12.36
N ALA A 136 17.02 -0.57 12.05
CA ALA A 136 18.26 -0.39 12.77
C ALA A 136 19.09 0.82 12.29
N ALA A 137 18.79 1.37 11.11
CA ALA A 137 19.55 2.48 10.54
C ALA A 137 19.29 3.78 11.33
N PRO A 138 20.30 4.35 12.02
CA PRO A 138 20.13 5.66 12.62
C PRO A 138 19.91 6.70 11.52
N VAL A 139 18.91 7.55 11.69
CA VAL A 139 18.68 8.73 10.82
C VAL A 139 19.94 9.59 10.84
N LEU A 140 20.81 9.43 9.83
CA LEU A 140 21.95 10.29 9.63
C LEU A 140 21.41 11.65 9.16
N LEU A 141 21.15 12.54 10.11
CA LEU A 141 20.86 13.95 9.88
C LEU A 141 22.07 14.58 9.18
N PHE A 142 22.07 14.60 7.85
CA PHE A 142 22.97 15.44 7.07
C PHE A 142 22.61 16.91 7.36
N ARG A 143 23.42 17.59 8.15
CA ARG A 143 23.42 19.06 8.21
C ARG A 143 24.22 19.57 7.00
N PRO A 144 23.64 20.38 6.11
CA PRO A 144 24.43 21.06 5.09
C PRO A 144 25.36 22.07 5.76
N VAL A 145 26.59 22.13 5.25
CA VAL A 145 27.64 23.09 5.65
C VAL A 145 27.41 24.44 4.98
#